data_AF-A0A1B1PU08-F1
#
_entry.id   AF-A0A1B1PU08-F1
#
_cell.length_a   1.000
_cell.length_b   1.000
_cell.length_c   1.000
_cell.angle_alpha   90.00
_cell.angle_beta   90.00
_cell.angle_gamma   90.00
#
_symmetry.space_group_name_H-M   'P 1'
#
loop_
_entity.id
_entity.type
_entity.pdbx_description
1 polymer ?
#
loop_
_entity_poly.entity_id
_entity_poly.type
_entity_poly.pdbx_seq_one_letter_code
_entity_poly.pdbx_strand_id
1 'polypeptide(L)'
;MNRRIALALLGFLTLAAGFGAAQGAETPSIDEPIRPAGESTLDEFLWLKRPLLVFADNPSDPRYVQQIQLITERLDALTDRDVVVITDTDPATRSPIRRAMRPRGFMIMLLAKDGSVILRKPSPWDVREITRSIDKQPLRQQEVRDRRDALRQ
;
A
#
# COMPACT_ATOMS: atom_id res chain seq x y z
N MET A 1 74.62 5.05 26.87
CA MET A 1 74.88 4.71 28.28
C MET A 1 73.60 4.91 29.09
N ASN A 2 73.09 3.80 29.63
CA ASN A 2 72.33 3.64 30.90
C ASN A 2 70.92 4.26 30.98
N ARG A 3 69.85 3.49 30.73
CA ARG A 3 69.08 2.60 31.65
C ARG A 3 68.55 3.30 32.91
N ARG A 4 67.22 3.35 33.07
CA ARG A 4 66.45 2.86 34.24
C ARG A 4 64.94 2.77 33.94
N ILE A 5 64.35 1.77 34.56
CA ILE A 5 62.99 1.21 34.42
C ILE A 5 62.06 1.87 35.45
N ALA A 6 60.78 2.06 35.12
CA ALA A 6 59.69 2.00 36.10
C ALA A 6 58.37 1.59 35.44
N LEU A 7 57.78 0.54 36.02
CA LEU A 7 56.53 -0.14 35.72
C LEU A 7 55.35 0.66 36.31
N ALA A 8 54.22 0.83 35.60
CA ALA A 8 52.91 1.05 36.25
C ALA A 8 51.71 0.94 35.29
N LEU A 9 50.84 -0.01 35.64
CA LEU A 9 49.36 -0.02 35.56
C LEU A 9 48.58 -0.01 34.23
N LEU A 10 47.95 -1.17 34.01
CA LEU A 10 46.49 -1.39 33.96
C LEU A 10 45.61 -0.36 33.22
N GLY A 11 44.95 -0.84 32.16
CA GLY A 11 43.77 -0.18 31.60
C GLY A 11 43.29 -0.84 30.31
N PHE A 12 42.85 -2.10 30.39
CA PHE A 12 42.07 -2.73 29.32
C PHE A 12 40.67 -2.10 29.31
N LEU A 13 40.41 -1.18 28.40
CA LEU A 13 39.06 -0.65 28.17
C LEU A 13 38.64 -0.96 26.74
N THR A 14 37.96 -2.10 26.61
CA THR A 14 37.11 -2.45 25.47
C THR A 14 36.01 -1.41 25.32
N LEU A 15 36.06 -0.57 24.29
CA LEU A 15 34.90 0.24 23.91
C LEU A 15 34.12 -0.49 22.82
N ALA A 16 32.92 -0.92 23.23
CA ALA A 16 32.00 -1.77 22.52
C ALA A 16 31.58 -1.19 21.15
N ALA A 17 31.39 -2.12 20.21
CA ALA A 17 30.78 -1.91 18.92
C ALA A 17 29.42 -1.22 19.06
N GLY A 18 29.32 0.00 18.53
CA GLY A 18 28.03 0.60 18.18
C GLY A 18 27.43 -0.15 17.00
N PHE A 19 26.79 -1.29 17.26
CA PHE A 19 25.76 -1.82 16.37
C PHE A 19 24.58 -0.84 16.42
N GLY A 20 24.64 0.18 15.56
CA GLY A 20 23.45 0.94 15.22
C GLY A 20 22.47 -0.03 14.59
N ALA A 21 21.40 -0.34 15.32
CA ALA A 21 20.23 -1.00 14.76
C ALA A 21 19.66 -0.09 13.67
N ALA A 22 20.04 -0.34 12.43
CA ALA A 22 19.28 0.09 11.29
C ALA A 22 17.91 -0.56 11.43
N GLN A 23 16.94 0.19 11.97
CA GLN A 23 15.54 -0.17 11.87
C GLN A 23 15.23 -0.25 10.39
N GLY A 24 15.16 -1.46 9.86
CA GLY A 24 14.65 -1.72 8.53
C GLY A 24 13.21 -1.22 8.53
N ALA A 25 12.97 -0.08 7.89
CA ALA A 25 11.63 0.32 7.52
C ALA A 25 11.10 -0.79 6.61
N GLU A 26 10.21 -1.62 7.14
CA GLU A 26 9.55 -2.68 6.41
C GLU A 26 8.74 -1.99 5.30
N THR A 27 9.26 -2.02 4.08
CA THR A 27 8.54 -1.45 2.93
C THR A 27 7.34 -2.36 2.73
N PRO A 28 6.09 -1.84 2.78
CA PRO A 28 4.91 -2.69 2.66
C PRO A 28 5.00 -3.46 1.34
N SER A 29 4.71 -4.77 1.39
CA SER A 29 4.77 -5.61 0.19
C SER A 29 3.63 -5.24 -0.77
N ILE A 30 3.80 -5.49 -2.07
CA ILE A 30 2.73 -5.26 -3.07
C ILE A 30 1.53 -6.20 -2.84
N ASP A 31 1.75 -7.32 -2.15
CA ASP A 31 0.73 -8.33 -1.88
C ASP A 31 -0.06 -8.06 -0.59
N GLU A 32 0.31 -7.05 0.21
CA GLU A 32 -0.52 -6.63 1.34
C GLU A 32 -1.86 -6.07 0.82
N PRO A 33 -3.02 -6.68 1.16
CA PRO A 33 -4.30 -6.30 0.56
C PRO A 33 -4.76 -4.88 0.92
N ILE A 34 -4.34 -4.36 2.08
CA ILE A 34 -4.66 -3.02 2.57
C ILE A 34 -3.38 -2.39 3.11
N ARG A 35 -2.98 -1.24 2.58
CA ARG A 35 -1.74 -0.56 2.97
C ARG A 35 -1.86 0.95 2.88
N PRO A 36 -1.07 1.73 3.65
CA PRO A 36 -1.00 3.17 3.48
C PRO A 36 -0.35 3.54 2.13
N ALA A 37 -0.66 4.73 1.62
CA ALA A 37 -0.05 5.26 0.40
C ALA A 37 1.46 5.45 0.55
N GLY A 38 1.91 6.06 1.65
CA GLY A 38 3.33 6.34 1.89
C GLY A 38 3.99 7.03 0.68
N GLU A 39 5.14 6.52 0.27
CA GLU A 39 5.88 6.96 -0.92
C GLU A 39 5.53 6.17 -2.20
N SER A 40 4.50 5.31 -2.16
CA SER A 40 4.12 4.50 -3.32
C SER A 40 3.64 5.40 -4.46
N THR A 41 3.95 4.98 -5.68
CA THR A 41 3.50 5.59 -6.93
C THR A 41 2.49 4.69 -7.64
N LEU A 42 1.70 5.24 -8.55
CA LEU A 42 0.71 4.43 -9.29
C LEU A 42 1.37 3.46 -10.28
N ASP A 43 2.59 3.78 -10.75
CA ASP A 43 3.32 2.99 -11.72
C ASP A 43 3.72 1.61 -11.17
N GLU A 44 3.88 1.48 -9.85
CA GLU A 44 4.15 0.21 -9.15
C GLU A 44 3.04 -0.83 -9.33
N PHE A 45 1.82 -0.39 -9.66
CA PHE A 45 0.66 -1.28 -9.80
C PHE A 45 0.30 -1.57 -11.26
N LEU A 46 0.93 -0.89 -12.22
CA LEU A 46 0.64 -1.05 -13.64
C LEU A 46 0.82 -2.51 -14.06
N TRP A 47 -0.20 -3.04 -14.71
CA TRP A 47 -0.35 -4.41 -15.20
C TRP A 47 -0.34 -5.51 -14.11
N LEU A 48 -0.07 -5.16 -12.85
CA LEU A 48 0.04 -6.09 -11.73
C LEU A 48 -1.23 -6.15 -10.88
N LYS A 49 -1.69 -5.00 -10.36
CA LYS A 49 -2.79 -4.92 -9.40
C LYS A 49 -3.75 -3.79 -9.77
N ARG A 50 -4.94 -3.79 -9.17
CA ARG A 50 -5.96 -2.74 -9.30
C ARG A 50 -6.00 -1.90 -8.03
N PRO A 51 -5.44 -0.68 -8.02
CA PRO A 51 -5.52 0.18 -6.85
C PRO A 51 -6.96 0.61 -6.56
N LEU A 52 -7.46 0.27 -5.37
CA LEU A 52 -8.62 0.91 -4.76
C LEU A 52 -8.12 1.94 -3.74
N LEU A 53 -8.10 3.20 -4.15
CA LEU A 53 -7.65 4.32 -3.34
C LEU A 53 -8.79 4.77 -2.44
N VAL A 54 -8.51 4.90 -1.14
CA VAL A 54 -9.43 5.42 -0.13
C VAL A 54 -8.79 6.62 0.54
N PHE A 55 -9.26 7.80 0.16
CA PHE A 55 -8.79 9.08 0.71
C PHE A 55 -9.69 9.56 1.84
N ALA A 56 -9.10 10.22 2.82
CA ALA A 56 -9.80 11.05 3.80
C ALA A 56 -8.91 12.21 4.27
N ASP A 57 -9.50 13.14 5.02
CA ASP A 57 -8.77 14.24 5.65
C ASP A 57 -8.21 13.88 7.03
N ASN A 58 -8.79 12.86 7.68
CA ASN A 58 -8.33 12.32 8.95
C ASN A 58 -8.77 10.85 9.09
N PRO A 59 -8.04 10.02 9.88
CA PRO A 59 -8.36 8.61 10.07
C PRO A 59 -9.66 8.36 10.86
N SER A 60 -10.19 9.36 11.55
CA SER A 60 -11.46 9.28 12.30
C SER A 60 -12.68 9.74 11.48
N ASP A 61 -12.53 10.00 10.17
CA ASP A 61 -13.65 10.36 9.30
C ASP A 61 -14.65 9.18 9.27
N PRO A 62 -15.93 9.38 9.65
CA PRO A 62 -16.92 8.30 9.68
C PRO A 62 -17.06 7.55 8.35
N ARG A 63 -16.87 8.25 7.23
CA ARG A 63 -16.93 7.65 5.88
C ARG A 63 -15.72 6.76 5.63
N TYR A 64 -14.55 7.16 6.09
CA TYR A 64 -13.34 6.33 6.01
C TYR A 64 -13.51 5.05 6.82
N VAL A 65 -13.92 5.17 8.08
CA VAL A 65 -14.17 4.03 8.97
C VAL A 65 -15.19 3.08 8.34
N GLN A 66 -16.32 3.60 7.85
CA GLN A 66 -17.34 2.80 7.17
C GLN A 66 -16.80 2.11 5.93
N GLN A 67 -16.02 2.80 5.09
CA GLN A 67 -15.45 2.21 3.88
C GLN A 67 -14.47 1.09 4.19
N ILE A 68 -13.60 1.28 5.19
CA ILE A 68 -12.67 0.23 5.65
C ILE A 68 -13.45 -0.97 6.17
N GLN A 69 -14.52 -0.76 6.96
CA GLN A 69 -15.38 -1.83 7.43
C GLN A 69 -15.94 -2.66 6.25
N LEU A 70 -16.56 -2.01 5.26
CA LEU A 70 -17.10 -2.67 4.07
C LEU A 70 -16.04 -3.47 3.31
N ILE A 71 -14.82 -2.94 3.22
CA ILE A 71 -13.68 -3.60 2.58
C ILE A 71 -13.27 -4.84 3.36
N THR A 72 -13.11 -4.72 4.68
CA THR A 72 -12.68 -5.83 5.54
C THR A 72 -13.69 -6.97 5.59
N GLU A 73 -14.99 -6.67 5.51
CA GLU A 73 -16.07 -7.68 5.48
C GLU A 73 -16.04 -8.56 4.22
N ARG A 74 -15.43 -8.10 3.11
CA ARG A 74 -15.43 -8.78 1.81
C ARG A 74 -14.08 -8.67 1.10
N LEU A 75 -13.00 -8.76 1.86
CA LEU A 75 -11.64 -8.54 1.36
C LEU A 75 -11.23 -9.60 0.32
N ASP A 76 -11.66 -10.85 0.53
CA ASP A 76 -11.50 -11.98 -0.40
C ASP A 76 -11.99 -11.64 -1.82
N ALA A 77 -13.18 -11.03 -1.92
CA ALA A 77 -13.76 -10.66 -3.21
C ALA A 77 -12.94 -9.61 -3.96
N LEU A 78 -12.21 -8.76 -3.24
CA LEU A 78 -11.27 -7.79 -3.82
C LEU A 78 -9.97 -8.50 -4.24
N THR A 79 -9.42 -9.35 -3.38
CA THR A 79 -8.19 -10.10 -3.64
C THR A 79 -8.31 -11.01 -4.87
N ASP A 80 -9.45 -11.67 -5.08
CA ASP A 80 -9.74 -12.51 -6.27
C ASP A 80 -9.60 -11.77 -7.61
N ARG A 81 -9.66 -10.44 -7.57
CA ARG A 81 -9.60 -9.53 -8.72
C ARG A 81 -8.31 -8.71 -8.73
N ASP A 82 -7.31 -9.15 -7.97
CA ASP A 82 -6.01 -8.50 -7.83
C ASP A 82 -6.12 -7.05 -7.35
N VAL A 83 -7.10 -6.75 -6.50
CA VAL A 83 -7.27 -5.41 -5.92
C VAL A 83 -6.33 -5.23 -4.75
N VAL A 84 -5.67 -4.07 -4.70
CA VAL A 84 -4.90 -3.61 -3.55
C VAL A 84 -5.53 -2.31 -3.04
N VAL A 85 -5.83 -2.26 -1.75
CA VAL A 85 -6.44 -1.08 -1.12
C VAL A 85 -5.34 -0.16 -0.61
N ILE A 86 -5.32 1.06 -1.11
CA ILE A 86 -4.36 2.08 -0.70
C ILE A 86 -5.08 3.15 0.10
N THR A 87 -4.67 3.35 1.35
CA THR A 87 -5.29 4.32 2.26
C THR A 87 -4.43 5.58 2.38
N ASP A 88 -5.08 6.74 2.36
CA ASP A 88 -4.41 8.02 2.59
C ASP A 88 -5.35 8.94 3.36
N THR A 89 -5.07 9.09 4.65
CA THR A 89 -5.88 9.84 5.61
C THR A 89 -5.19 11.10 6.12
N ASP A 90 -4.05 11.47 5.54
CA ASP A 90 -3.30 12.69 5.91
C ASP A 90 -3.02 13.55 4.66
N PRO A 91 -3.82 14.61 4.43
CA PRO A 91 -3.59 15.56 3.35
C PRO A 91 -2.24 16.29 3.42
N ALA A 92 -1.65 16.44 4.62
CA ALA A 92 -0.41 17.17 4.82
C ALA A 92 0.82 16.40 4.33
N THR A 93 0.79 15.07 4.39
CA THR A 93 1.86 14.19 3.87
C THR A 93 2.07 14.39 2.36
N ARG A 94 1.01 14.75 1.61
CA ARG A 94 1.07 14.99 0.15
C ARG A 94 1.72 13.81 -0.60
N SER A 95 1.30 12.59 -0.31
CA SER A 95 1.79 11.36 -0.96
C SER A 95 1.83 11.49 -2.50
N PRO A 96 2.74 10.79 -3.21
CA PRO A 96 2.77 10.81 -4.67
C PRO A 96 1.41 10.51 -5.31
N ILE A 97 0.71 9.50 -4.78
CA ILE A 97 -0.65 9.13 -5.19
C ILE A 97 -1.65 10.28 -5.00
N ARG A 98 -1.66 10.96 -3.84
CA ARG A 98 -2.55 12.11 -3.59
C ARG A 98 -2.27 13.26 -4.55
N ARG A 99 -1.00 13.56 -4.83
CA ARG A 99 -0.60 14.60 -5.80
C ARG A 99 -1.09 14.27 -7.21
N ALA A 100 -1.00 13.00 -7.62
CA ALA A 100 -1.46 12.55 -8.92
C ALA A 100 -2.99 12.57 -9.04
N MET A 101 -3.69 12.11 -8.01
CA MET A 101 -5.14 11.88 -8.07
C MET A 101 -6.01 13.09 -7.69
N ARG A 102 -5.43 14.03 -6.92
CA ARG A 102 -6.05 15.28 -6.47
C ARG A 102 -7.44 15.09 -5.85
N PRO A 103 -7.57 14.23 -4.81
CA PRO A 103 -8.84 14.01 -4.13
C PRO A 103 -9.30 15.27 -3.38
N ARG A 104 -10.61 15.34 -3.11
CA ARG A 104 -11.22 16.39 -2.27
C ARG A 104 -11.95 15.71 -1.11
N GLY A 105 -11.46 15.91 0.12
CA GLY A 105 -12.01 15.26 1.31
C GLY A 105 -11.99 13.73 1.21
N PHE A 106 -13.04 13.10 1.73
CA PHE A 106 -13.26 11.68 1.50
C PHE A 106 -13.57 11.39 0.03
N MET A 107 -12.83 10.45 -0.54
CA MET A 107 -13.04 9.99 -1.90
C MET A 107 -12.53 8.56 -2.06
N ILE A 108 -13.33 7.71 -2.70
CA ILE A 108 -12.83 6.44 -3.23
C ILE A 108 -12.55 6.57 -4.73
N MET A 109 -11.51 5.89 -5.18
CA MET A 109 -11.18 5.79 -6.59
C MET A 109 -10.66 4.40 -6.90
N LEU A 110 -11.18 3.81 -7.97
CA LEU A 110 -10.73 2.51 -8.43
C LEU A 110 -10.03 2.68 -9.77
N LEU A 111 -8.83 2.13 -9.87
CA LEU A 111 -8.04 2.08 -11.10
C LEU A 111 -8.03 0.65 -11.65
N ALA A 112 -8.00 0.53 -12.97
CA ALA A 112 -7.71 -0.72 -13.65
C ALA A 112 -6.20 -0.98 -13.66
N LYS A 113 -5.81 -2.20 -14.07
CA LYS A 113 -4.39 -2.59 -14.18
C LYS A 113 -3.63 -1.76 -15.22
N ASP A 114 -4.30 -1.25 -16.25
CA ASP A 114 -3.67 -0.36 -17.24
C ASP A 114 -3.50 1.09 -16.74
N GLY A 115 -3.84 1.38 -15.47
CA GLY A 115 -3.79 2.71 -14.88
C GLY A 115 -5.01 3.58 -15.19
N SER A 116 -5.97 3.11 -16.01
CA SER A 116 -7.18 3.87 -16.29
C SER A 116 -8.08 3.97 -15.06
N VAL A 117 -8.74 5.11 -14.88
CA VAL A 117 -9.68 5.33 -13.77
C VAL A 117 -11.01 4.69 -14.13
N ILE A 118 -11.42 3.66 -13.38
CA ILE A 118 -12.72 3.01 -13.55
C ILE A 118 -13.83 3.89 -12.97
N LEU A 119 -13.63 4.45 -11.78
CA LEU A 119 -14.62 5.28 -11.09
C LEU A 119 -14.04 6.12 -9.97
N ARG A 120 -14.82 7.14 -9.59
CA ARG A 120 -14.61 8.01 -8.42
C ARG A 120 -15.94 8.17 -7.68
N LYS A 121 -15.95 8.08 -6.34
CA LYS A 121 -17.14 8.35 -5.53
C LYS A 121 -16.80 9.17 -4.28
N PRO A 122 -17.64 10.16 -3.89
CA PRO A 122 -17.45 10.97 -2.70
C PRO A 122 -18.11 10.38 -1.42
N SER A 123 -18.57 9.13 -1.49
CA SER A 123 -19.27 8.44 -0.39
C SER A 123 -18.82 6.98 -0.31
N PRO A 124 -18.92 6.35 0.87
CA PRO A 124 -18.64 4.93 1.02
C PRO A 124 -19.47 4.09 0.05
N TRP A 125 -18.89 3.00 -0.41
CA TRP A 125 -19.47 2.18 -1.45
C TRP A 125 -19.22 0.70 -1.23
N ASP A 126 -20.26 -0.08 -1.51
CA ASP A 126 -20.28 -1.51 -1.22
C ASP A 126 -19.30 -2.28 -2.12
N VAL A 127 -18.58 -3.23 -1.53
CA VAL A 127 -17.60 -4.07 -2.25
C VAL A 127 -18.25 -4.87 -3.39
N ARG A 128 -19.51 -5.26 -3.28
CA ARG A 128 -20.27 -5.88 -4.36
C ARG A 128 -20.36 -4.98 -5.59
N GLU A 129 -20.56 -3.69 -5.40
CA GLU A 129 -20.67 -2.74 -6.51
C GLU A 129 -19.29 -2.38 -7.09
N ILE A 130 -18.26 -2.32 -6.24
CA ILE A 130 -16.86 -2.21 -6.67
C ILE A 130 -16.48 -3.39 -7.57
N THR A 131 -16.69 -4.63 -7.09
CA THR A 131 -16.36 -5.85 -7.84
C THR A 131 -17.17 -6.00 -9.12
N ARG A 132 -18.47 -5.66 -9.11
CA ARG A 132 -19.30 -5.59 -10.33
C ARG A 132 -18.76 -4.61 -11.37
N SER A 133 -18.16 -3.50 -10.94
CA SER A 133 -17.60 -2.51 -11.86
C SER A 133 -16.28 -2.98 -12.47
N ILE A 134 -15.49 -3.78 -11.73
CA ILE A 134 -14.29 -4.47 -12.24
C ILE A 134 -14.69 -5.53 -13.26
N ASP A 135 -15.67 -6.38 -12.93
CA ASP A 135 -16.07 -7.52 -13.77
C ASP A 135 -16.68 -7.11 -15.13
N LYS A 136 -17.09 -5.84 -15.27
CA LYS A 136 -17.53 -5.25 -16.54
C LYS A 136 -16.37 -4.82 -17.46
N GLN A 137 -15.14 -4.73 -16.97
CA GLN A 137 -14.01 -4.23 -17.76
C GLN A 137 -13.55 -5.27 -18.80
N PRO A 138 -13.27 -4.87 -20.06
CA PRO A 138 -12.80 -5.80 -21.09
C PRO A 138 -11.54 -6.58 -20.69
N LEU A 139 -10.56 -5.91 -20.08
CA LEU A 139 -9.34 -6.55 -19.58
C LEU A 139 -9.65 -7.63 -18.54
N ARG A 140 -10.59 -7.37 -17.63
CA ARG A 140 -11.02 -8.33 -16.63
C ARG A 140 -11.71 -9.54 -17.26
N GLN A 141 -12.55 -9.32 -18.26
CA GLN A 141 -13.20 -10.42 -18.98
C GLN A 141 -12.19 -11.29 -19.73
N GLN A 142 -11.12 -10.69 -20.26
CA GLN A 142 -10.01 -11.41 -20.86
C GLN A 142 -9.29 -12.29 -19.84
N GLU A 143 -8.92 -11.74 -18.67
CA GLU A 143 -8.31 -12.53 -17.58
C GLU A 143 -9.14 -13.77 -17.20
N VAL A 144 -10.48 -13.64 -17.14
CA VAL A 144 -11.37 -14.79 -16.85
C VAL A 144 -11.30 -15.83 -17.95
N ARG A 145 -11.34 -15.41 -19.23
CA ARG A 145 -11.26 -16.34 -20.37
C ARG A 145 -9.92 -17.07 -20.36
N ASP A 146 -8.83 -16.35 -20.22
CA ASP A 146 -7.47 -16.89 -20.22
C ASP A 146 -7.27 -17.88 -19.06
N ARG A 147 -7.75 -17.54 -17.86
CA ARG A 147 -7.73 -18.44 -16.68
C ARG A 147 -8.55 -19.71 -16.92
N ARG A 148 -9.74 -19.59 -17.54
CA ARG A 148 -10.59 -20.73 -17.86
C ARG A 148 -9.93 -21.65 -18.88
N ASP A 149 -9.28 -21.09 -19.89
CA ASP A 149 -8.67 -21.86 -20.97
C ASP A 149 -7.36 -22.53 -20.48
N ALA A 150 -6.64 -21.93 -19.53
CA ALA A 150 -5.51 -22.56 -18.84
C ALA A 150 -5.91 -23.77 -17.98
N LEU A 151 -7.09 -23.76 -17.36
CA LEU A 151 -7.60 -24.89 -16.54
C LEU A 151 -8.11 -26.07 -17.39
N ARG A 152 -8.29 -25.88 -18.70
CA ARG A 152 -8.75 -26.94 -19.61
C ARG A 152 -7.59 -27.72 -20.25
N GLN A 153 -6.38 -27.19 -20.17
CA GLN A 153 -5.14 -27.81 -20.64
C GLN A 153 -4.54 -28.64 -19.52
#